data_AF-A0A7S3MF14-F1
#
_entry.id   AF-A0A7S3MF14-F1
#
_cell.length_a   1.000
_cell.length_b   1.000
_cell.length_c   1.000
_cell.angle_alpha   90.00
_cell.angle_beta   90.00
_cell.angle_gamma   90.00
#
_symmetry.space_group_name_H-M   'P 1'
#
loop_
_entity.id
_entity.type
_entity.pdbx_description
1 polymer ?
#
loop_
_entity_poly.entity_id
_entity_poly.type
_entity_poly.pdbx_seq_one_letter_code
_entity_poly.pdbx_strand_id
1 'polypeptide(L)'
;PRISISGWYHATTPPVGSDKSSLKQIMTLGDDHRVFSPFTGAASAAKNSLLAGALTLSKKELKELSAWINPNYLAPAAMKDINEQFCANSSLQLNDFIRSDVAYKLTSALITTDEAQNAGHG
;
A
#
# COMPACT_ATOMS: atom_id res chain seq x y z
N PRO A 1 -7.59 25.42 21.53
CA PRO A 1 -6.77 24.78 22.60
C PRO A 1 -7.55 23.66 23.31
N ARG A 2 -7.19 22.40 23.05
CA ARG A 2 -7.79 21.24 23.73
C ARG A 2 -7.01 20.95 25.01
N ILE A 3 -7.61 21.22 26.17
CA ILE A 3 -7.10 20.82 27.48
C ILE A 3 -7.92 19.61 27.94
N SER A 4 -7.26 18.50 28.23
CA SER A 4 -7.90 17.30 28.79
C SER A 4 -7.11 16.79 29.99
N ILE A 5 -7.79 16.60 31.11
CA ILE A 5 -7.27 15.87 32.27
C ILE A 5 -7.78 14.45 32.17
N SER A 6 -6.86 13.49 32.16
CA SER A 6 -7.16 12.06 32.00
C SER A 6 -6.51 11.30 33.15
N GLY A 7 -7.20 10.29 33.69
CA GLY A 7 -6.71 9.41 34.74
C GLY A 7 -7.60 8.19 34.90
N TRP A 8 -7.09 7.17 35.59
CA TRP A 8 -7.82 5.95 35.93
C TRP A 8 -7.82 5.75 37.44
N TYR A 9 -8.95 5.29 37.98
CA TYR A 9 -9.01 4.84 39.37
C TYR A 9 -8.65 3.35 39.43
N HIS A 10 -7.70 3.00 40.29
CA HIS A 10 -7.27 1.62 40.50
C HIS A 10 -7.96 1.01 41.71
N ALA A 11 -8.28 -0.28 41.64
CA ALA A 11 -8.68 -1.06 42.81
C ALA A 11 -7.47 -1.27 43.74
N THR A 12 -7.70 -1.37 45.04
CA THR A 12 -6.65 -1.56 46.08
C THR A 12 -5.94 -2.90 45.98
N THR A 13 -6.54 -3.88 45.31
CA THR A 13 -6.00 -5.22 45.11
C THR A 13 -6.13 -5.62 43.64
N PRO A 14 -5.11 -6.26 43.05
CA PRO A 14 -5.20 -6.74 41.69
C PRO A 14 -6.32 -7.79 41.56
N PRO A 15 -7.14 -7.76 40.50
CA PRO A 15 -8.21 -8.73 40.30
C PRO A 15 -7.64 -10.15 40.14
N VAL A 16 -8.31 -11.13 40.75
CA VAL A 16 -7.89 -12.53 40.73
C VAL A 16 -7.82 -13.04 39.29
N GLY A 17 -6.64 -13.48 38.85
CA GLY A 17 -6.40 -13.91 37.48
C GLY A 17 -5.76 -12.85 36.57
N SER A 18 -5.36 -11.69 37.10
CA SER A 18 -4.51 -10.70 36.40
C SER A 18 -3.27 -11.32 35.76
N ASP A 19 -2.74 -12.36 36.39
CA ASP A 19 -1.50 -13.04 36.00
C ASP A 19 -1.73 -14.07 34.88
N LYS A 20 -3.01 -14.44 34.63
CA LYS A 20 -3.44 -15.41 33.61
C LYS A 20 -3.81 -14.76 32.29
N SER A 21 -3.88 -13.43 32.24
CA SER A 21 -4.07 -12.70 30.99
C SER A 21 -2.73 -12.59 30.29
N SER A 22 -2.34 -13.63 29.55
CA SER A 22 -1.23 -13.53 28.62
C SER A 22 -1.64 -12.51 27.54
N LEU A 23 -1.29 -11.25 27.78
CA LEU A 23 -1.47 -10.14 26.85
C LEU A 23 -0.96 -10.51 25.45
N LYS A 24 0.06 -11.37 25.37
CA LYS A 24 0.56 -11.99 24.13
C LYS A 24 -0.45 -12.86 23.37
N GLN A 25 -1.32 -13.59 24.05
CA GLN A 25 -2.34 -14.44 23.44
C GLN A 25 -3.52 -13.61 22.91
N ILE A 26 -3.89 -12.54 23.63
CA ILE A 26 -4.87 -11.55 23.15
C ILE A 26 -4.28 -10.71 22.00
N MET A 27 -2.99 -10.39 22.03
CA MET A 27 -2.31 -9.68 20.94
C MET A 27 -2.11 -10.53 19.68
N THR A 28 -1.84 -11.83 19.81
CA THR A 28 -1.68 -12.72 18.65
C THR A 28 -3.01 -12.99 17.95
N LEU A 29 -4.09 -13.12 18.73
CA LEU A 29 -5.48 -13.17 18.26
C LEU A 29 -6.09 -11.76 18.20
N GLY A 30 -5.23 -10.75 17.97
CA GLY A 30 -5.51 -9.32 18.12
C GLY A 30 -6.91 -8.95 17.71
N ASP A 31 -7.45 -7.96 18.43
CA ASP A 31 -8.66 -7.15 18.27
C ASP A 31 -8.83 -6.52 16.86
N ASP A 32 -8.43 -7.30 15.86
CA ASP A 32 -8.38 -7.04 14.47
C ASP A 32 -9.51 -7.85 13.86
N HIS A 33 -10.71 -7.26 13.87
CA HIS A 33 -11.86 -7.78 13.16
C HIS A 33 -11.66 -7.80 11.63
N ARG A 34 -10.48 -7.40 11.11
CA ARG A 34 -10.16 -7.57 9.70
C ARG A 34 -9.97 -9.06 9.44
N VAL A 35 -10.85 -9.61 8.60
CA VAL A 35 -10.69 -10.94 8.03
C VAL A 35 -9.29 -11.02 7.42
N PHE A 36 -8.42 -11.86 7.98
CA PHE A 36 -7.12 -12.14 7.38
C PHE A 36 -7.36 -12.79 6.02
N SER A 37 -7.26 -12.00 4.96
CA SER A 37 -7.22 -12.49 3.60
C SER A 37 -5.75 -12.73 3.27
N PRO A 38 -5.26 -13.99 3.25
CA PRO A 38 -3.91 -14.25 2.77
C PRO A 38 -3.78 -13.68 1.37
N PHE A 39 -2.61 -13.15 1.04
CA PHE A 39 -2.31 -12.76 -0.33
C PHE A 39 -2.43 -14.01 -1.21
N THR A 40 -3.54 -14.13 -1.93
CA THR A 40 -3.71 -15.13 -2.98
C THR A 40 -2.84 -14.65 -4.12
N GLY A 41 -1.54 -14.90 -4.04
CA GLY A 41 -0.62 -14.57 -5.11
C GLY A 41 -1.21 -15.06 -6.41
N ALA A 42 -1.36 -14.15 -7.38
CA ALA A 42 -1.93 -14.44 -8.69
C ALA A 42 -1.31 -15.75 -9.16
N ALA A 43 -2.13 -16.80 -9.22
CA ALA A 43 -1.67 -18.18 -9.26
C ALA A 43 -0.69 -18.37 -10.41
N SER A 44 0.60 -18.54 -10.09
CA SER A 44 1.61 -19.22 -10.91
C SER A 44 1.51 -19.02 -12.43
N ALA A 45 1.25 -17.80 -12.93
CA ALA A 45 1.08 -17.54 -14.37
C ALA A 45 2.40 -17.25 -15.10
N ALA A 46 3.55 -17.64 -14.55
CA ALA A 46 4.85 -17.41 -15.19
C ALA A 46 5.93 -18.46 -14.86
N LYS A 47 5.57 -19.73 -14.64
CA LYS A 47 6.58 -20.79 -14.56
C LYS A 47 7.36 -21.02 -15.87
N ASN A 48 6.97 -20.41 -16.99
CA ASN A 48 7.61 -20.60 -18.30
C ASN A 48 8.08 -19.31 -19.02
N SER A 49 8.36 -18.21 -18.32
CA SER A 49 8.98 -17.02 -18.98
C SER A 49 9.92 -16.21 -18.08
N LEU A 50 10.51 -16.84 -17.08
CA LEU A 50 11.49 -16.18 -16.19
C LEU A 50 12.93 -16.69 -16.38
N LEU A 51 13.17 -17.50 -17.42
CA LEU A 51 14.48 -18.04 -17.73
C LEU A 51 14.80 -17.79 -19.21
N ALA A 52 15.70 -16.82 -19.42
CA ALA A 52 16.45 -16.56 -20.65
C ALA A 52 15.66 -16.05 -21.88
N GLY A 53 15.61 -14.73 -22.07
CA GLY A 53 15.65 -14.18 -23.45
C GLY A 53 14.78 -12.97 -23.82
N ALA A 54 13.87 -12.47 -22.97
CA ALA A 54 12.99 -11.36 -23.36
C ALA A 54 12.72 -10.38 -22.20
N LEU A 55 13.73 -9.62 -21.80
CA LEU A 55 13.63 -8.52 -20.82
C LEU A 55 12.96 -7.24 -21.39
N THR A 56 12.21 -7.36 -22.48
CA THR A 56 11.64 -6.23 -23.20
C THR A 56 10.13 -6.40 -23.28
N LEU A 57 9.41 -5.47 -22.66
CA LEU A 57 7.97 -5.32 -22.82
C LEU A 57 7.63 -5.27 -24.30
N SER A 58 6.65 -6.07 -24.72
CA SER A 58 6.14 -6.03 -26.08
C SER A 58 5.55 -4.65 -26.38
N LYS A 59 5.48 -4.27 -27.66
CA LYS A 59 4.86 -3.00 -28.08
C LYS A 59 3.39 -2.90 -27.64
N LYS A 60 2.70 -4.03 -27.50
CA LYS A 60 1.32 -4.10 -27.03
C LYS A 60 1.24 -3.77 -25.54
N GLU A 61 2.09 -4.39 -24.73
CA GLU A 61 2.17 -4.14 -23.27
C GLU A 61 2.61 -2.71 -22.98
N LEU A 62 3.59 -2.19 -23.71
CA LEU A 62 3.99 -0.78 -23.61
C LEU A 62 2.82 0.17 -23.93
N LYS A 63 2.02 -0.16 -24.95
CA LYS A 63 0.84 0.64 -25.29
C LYS A 63 -0.20 0.61 -24.17
N GLU A 64 -0.44 -0.56 -23.58
CA GLU A 64 -1.37 -0.71 -22.44
C GLU A 64 -0.89 0.07 -21.22
N LEU A 65 0.40 -0.06 -20.86
CA LEU A 65 0.99 0.67 -19.72
C LEU A 65 1.03 2.18 -19.96
N SER A 66 1.29 2.62 -21.20
CA SER A 66 1.33 4.04 -21.56
C SER A 66 -0.02 4.76 -21.43
N ALA A 67 -1.12 4.03 -21.28
CA ALA A 67 -2.43 4.61 -20.98
C ALA A 67 -2.54 5.09 -19.51
N TRP A 68 -1.71 4.56 -18.62
CA TRP A 68 -1.80 4.78 -17.17
C TRP A 68 -0.53 5.42 -16.59
N ILE A 69 0.64 4.94 -16.98
CA ILE A 69 1.94 5.31 -16.41
C ILE A 69 2.55 6.46 -17.22
N ASN A 70 3.23 7.37 -16.52
CA ASN A 70 3.99 8.45 -17.14
C ASN A 70 5.03 7.88 -18.13
N PRO A 71 5.02 8.30 -19.40
CA PRO A 71 5.90 7.75 -20.44
C PRO A 71 7.39 7.87 -20.12
N ASN A 72 7.78 8.81 -19.26
CA ASN A 72 9.17 8.96 -18.81
C ASN A 72 9.69 7.69 -18.11
N TYR A 73 8.84 6.97 -17.37
CA TYR A 73 9.21 5.73 -16.70
C TYR A 73 9.19 4.50 -17.61
N LEU A 74 8.57 4.61 -18.79
CA LEU A 74 8.55 3.54 -19.80
C LEU A 74 9.76 3.60 -20.75
N ALA A 75 10.59 4.65 -20.64
CA ALA A 75 11.84 4.75 -21.39
C ALA A 75 12.83 3.66 -20.93
N PRO A 76 13.51 2.94 -21.84
CA PRO A 76 14.46 1.88 -21.47
C PRO A 76 15.56 2.35 -20.51
N ALA A 77 16.04 3.59 -20.66
CA ALA A 77 17.02 4.19 -19.77
C ALA A 77 16.48 4.39 -18.35
N ALA A 78 15.24 4.89 -18.22
CA ALA A 78 14.61 5.09 -16.93
C ALA A 78 14.31 3.77 -16.22
N MET A 79 13.84 2.75 -16.94
CA MET A 79 13.60 1.42 -16.36
C MET A 79 14.89 0.80 -15.83
N LYS A 80 16.02 1.02 -16.51
CA LYS A 80 17.33 0.56 -16.04
C LYS A 80 17.75 1.26 -14.75
N ASP A 81 17.64 2.58 -14.70
CA ASP A 81 17.97 3.38 -13.51
C ASP A 81 17.07 3.02 -12.31
N ILE A 82 15.77 2.85 -12.54
CA ILE A 82 14.82 2.38 -11.53
C ILE A 82 15.25 1.02 -10.96
N ASN A 83 15.65 0.08 -11.83
CA ASN A 83 16.10 -1.23 -11.38
C ASN A 83 17.39 -1.15 -10.55
N GLU A 84 18.35 -0.32 -10.97
CA GLU A 84 19.60 -0.09 -10.23
C GLU A 84 19.33 0.53 -8.85
N GLN A 85 18.46 1.55 -8.77
CA GLN A 85 18.07 2.18 -7.51
C GLN A 85 17.32 1.21 -6.59
N PHE A 86 16.45 0.37 -7.13
CA PHE A 86 15.74 -0.64 -6.34
C PHE A 86 16.72 -1.70 -5.79
N CYS A 87 17.63 -2.20 -6.63
CA CYS A 87 18.65 -3.14 -6.19
C CYS A 87 19.55 -2.55 -5.08
N ALA A 88 19.83 -1.25 -5.12
CA ALA A 88 20.65 -0.59 -4.11
C ALA A 88 19.88 -0.31 -2.80
N ASN A 89 18.67 0.24 -2.89
CA ASN A 89 17.96 0.81 -1.74
C ASN A 89 16.80 -0.06 -1.24
N SER A 90 16.48 -1.17 -1.93
CA SER A 90 15.31 -2.02 -1.67
C SER A 90 13.96 -1.28 -1.61
N SER A 91 13.93 -0.05 -2.13
CA SER A 91 12.80 0.86 -2.11
C SER A 91 12.94 1.87 -3.24
N LEU A 92 11.81 2.42 -3.69
CA LEU A 92 11.75 3.41 -4.76
C LEU A 92 10.72 4.48 -4.41
N GLN A 93 11.04 5.72 -4.77
CA GLN A 93 10.10 6.84 -4.74
C GLN A 93 9.99 7.40 -6.16
N LEU A 94 8.82 7.21 -6.78
CA LEU A 94 8.55 7.70 -8.13
C LEU A 94 7.57 8.88 -8.03
N ASN A 95 8.01 10.05 -8.50
CA ASN A 95 7.17 11.25 -8.55
C ASN A 95 6.31 11.22 -9.83
N ASP A 96 5.05 11.67 -9.76
CA ASP A 96 4.13 11.70 -10.91
C ASP A 96 4.09 10.39 -11.70
N PHE A 97 3.94 9.28 -10.98
CA PHE A 97 3.98 7.93 -11.54
C PHE A 97 2.85 7.68 -12.54
N ILE A 98 1.63 8.10 -12.19
CA ILE A 98 0.46 8.05 -13.06
C ILE A 98 0.52 9.28 -13.98
N ARG A 99 0.08 9.12 -15.23
CA ARG A 99 -0.04 10.27 -16.14
C ARG A 99 -0.91 11.36 -15.53
N SER A 100 -0.53 12.61 -15.77
CA SER A 100 -1.23 13.78 -15.21
C SER A 100 -2.70 13.87 -15.61
N ASP A 101 -3.07 13.41 -16.79
CA ASP A 101 -4.46 13.38 -17.26
C ASP A 101 -5.32 12.39 -16.48
N VAL A 102 -4.80 11.19 -16.21
CA VAL A 102 -5.47 10.16 -15.40
C VAL A 102 -5.47 10.56 -13.93
N ALA A 103 -4.35 11.10 -13.43
CA ALA A 103 -4.24 11.58 -12.06
C ALA A 103 -5.27 12.68 -11.77
N TYR A 104 -5.41 13.67 -12.67
CA TYR A 104 -6.42 14.73 -12.54
C TYR A 104 -7.85 14.18 -12.46
N LYS A 105 -8.19 13.23 -13.34
CA LYS A 105 -9.51 12.58 -13.32
C LYS A 105 -9.74 11.84 -12.00
N LEU A 106 -8.75 11.09 -11.53
CA LEU A 106 -8.83 10.37 -10.26
C LEU A 106 -9.02 11.34 -9.09
N THR A 107 -8.20 12.38 -9.01
CA THR A 107 -8.29 13.40 -7.95
C THR A 107 -9.65 14.09 -7.95
N SER A 108 -10.18 14.48 -9.12
CA SER A 108 -11.51 15.08 -9.20
C SER A 108 -12.63 14.14 -8.71
N ALA A 109 -12.57 12.86 -9.07
CA ALA A 109 -13.54 11.86 -8.64
C ALA A 109 -13.45 11.59 -7.13
N LEU A 110 -12.23 11.54 -6.59
CA LEU A 110 -11.99 11.37 -5.15
C LEU A 110 -12.52 12.57 -4.36
N ILE A 111 -12.20 13.80 -4.78
CA ILE A 111 -12.71 15.03 -4.14
C ILE A 111 -14.25 15.05 -4.15
N THR A 112 -14.86 14.74 -5.30
CA THR A 112 -16.33 14.70 -5.42
C THR A 112 -16.94 13.66 -4.47
N THR A 113 -16.26 12.52 -4.28
CA THR A 113 -16.71 11.46 -3.37
C THR A 113 -16.55 11.88 -1.91
N ASP A 114 -15.43 12.52 -1.57
CA ASP A 114 -15.17 13.03 -0.23
C ASP A 114 -16.20 14.10 0.17
N GLU A 115 -16.51 15.02 -0.76
CA GLU A 115 -17.57 16.02 -0.58
C GLU A 115 -18.94 15.35 -0.36
N ALA A 116 -19.29 14.35 -1.16
CA ALA A 116 -20.54 13.60 -1.01
C ALA A 116 -20.63 12.86 0.34
N GLN A 117 -19.48 12.45 0.90
CA GLN A 117 -19.39 11.73 2.17
C GLN A 117 -19.15 12.64 3.38
N ASN A 118 -19.07 13.96 3.21
CA ASN A 118 -18.63 14.92 4.24
C ASN A 118 -17.30 14.51 4.91
N ALA A 119 -16.42 13.85 4.16
CA ALA A 119 -15.07 13.51 4.60
C ALA A 119 -14.10 14.66 4.29
N GLY A 120 -12.90 14.67 4.89
CA GLY A 120 -11.80 15.58 4.49
C GLY A 120 -11.82 17.02 5.03
N HIS A 121 -12.79 17.40 5.87
CA HIS A 121 -12.91 18.75 6.45
C HIS A 121 -12.20 18.87 7.83
N GLY A 122 -10.97 18.35 7.92
CA GLY A 122 -10.18 18.34 9.16
C GLY A 122 -9.78 19.73 9.65
#